data_AF-A0A381PA25-F1
#
_entry.id   AF-A0A381PA25-F1
#
_cell.length_a   1.000
_cell.length_b   1.000
_cell.length_c   1.000
_cell.angle_alpha   90.00
_cell.angle_beta   90.00
_cell.angle_gamma   90.00
#
_symmetry.space_group_name_H-M   'P 1'
#
loop_
_entity.id
_entity.type
_entity.pdbx_description
1 polymer ?
#
loop_
_entity_poly.entity_id
_entity_poly.type
_entity_poly.pdbx_seq_one_letter_code
_entity_poly.pdbx_strand_id
1 'polypeptide(L)'
;MTIPGFFWSVLWFFLGVLVAYAWLSMRRRIRKSIEVPPPRIDQDDIRRIEEKGSLLTDDPEPLDLEQIGREEDEFWSETWGEPEELY
;
A
#
# COMPACT_ATOMS: atom_id res chain seq x y z
N MET A 1 -10.57 50.49 -1.00
CA MET A 1 -11.48 49.32 -1.10
C MET A 1 -10.76 48.23 -1.90
N THR A 2 -9.88 47.47 -1.26
CA THR A 2 -9.07 46.39 -1.87
C THR A 2 -9.04 45.19 -0.93
N ILE A 3 -10.23 44.75 -0.54
CA ILE A 3 -10.43 43.59 0.34
C ILE A 3 -10.46 42.25 -0.44
N PRO A 4 -10.93 42.13 -1.71
CA PRO A 4 -11.13 40.82 -2.32
C PRO A 4 -9.81 40.11 -2.67
N GLY A 5 -8.78 40.86 -3.09
CA GLY A 5 -7.48 40.26 -3.47
C GLY A 5 -6.72 39.66 -2.30
N PHE A 6 -6.78 40.29 -1.12
CA PHE A 6 -6.11 39.78 0.08
C PHE A 6 -6.76 38.50 0.58
N PHE A 7 -8.10 38.46 0.65
CA PHE A 7 -8.83 37.25 0.99
C PHE A 7 -8.56 36.10 0.00
N TRP A 8 -8.49 36.42 -1.29
CA TRP A 8 -8.15 35.45 -2.33
C TRP A 8 -6.74 34.88 -2.13
N SER A 9 -5.73 35.71 -1.90
CA SER A 9 -4.36 35.26 -1.63
C SER A 9 -4.26 34.42 -0.36
N VAL A 10 -4.96 34.80 0.71
CA VAL A 10 -4.99 34.05 1.96
C VAL A 10 -5.65 32.68 1.76
N LEU A 11 -6.77 32.63 1.03
CA LEU A 11 -7.46 31.39 0.71
C LEU A 11 -6.53 30.42 -0.04
N TRP A 12 -5.86 30.89 -1.09
CA TRP A 12 -4.93 30.07 -1.86
C TRP A 12 -3.70 29.63 -1.06
N PHE A 13 -3.22 30.48 -0.14
CA PHE A 13 -2.13 30.12 0.77
C PHE A 13 -2.54 28.95 1.69
N PHE A 14 -3.70 29.06 2.35
CA PHE A 14 -4.21 27.98 3.19
C PHE A 14 -4.45 26.69 2.40
N LEU A 15 -5.01 26.79 1.19
CA LEU A 15 -5.21 25.64 0.33
C LEU A 15 -3.88 24.97 -0.04
N GLY A 16 -2.85 25.76 -0.39
CA GLY A 16 -1.51 25.25 -0.69
C GLY A 16 -0.88 24.54 0.50
N VAL A 17 -1.02 25.09 1.71
CA VAL A 17 -0.56 24.44 2.96
C VAL A 17 -1.29 23.12 3.18
N LEU A 18 -2.61 23.08 2.94
CA LEU A 18 -3.43 21.88 3.13
C LEU A 18 -3.04 20.76 2.16
N VAL A 19 -2.81 21.10 0.89
CA VAL A 19 -2.32 20.17 -0.13
C VAL A 19 -0.91 19.67 0.21
N ALA A 20 0.00 20.55 0.60
CA ALA A 20 1.35 20.16 1.01
C ALA A 20 1.34 19.24 2.23
N TYR A 21 0.48 19.52 3.22
CA TYR A 21 0.31 18.68 4.39
C TYR A 21 -0.29 17.31 4.04
N ALA A 22 -1.34 17.29 3.21
CA ALA A 22 -1.96 16.05 2.73
C ALA A 22 -0.95 15.19 1.96
N TRP A 23 -0.16 15.80 1.07
CA TRP A 23 0.92 15.11 0.35
C TRP A 23 1.97 14.53 1.30
N LEU A 24 2.43 15.30 2.28
CA LEU A 24 3.42 14.86 3.25
C LEU A 24 2.89 13.71 4.14
N SER A 25 1.61 13.80 4.53
CA SER A 25 0.91 12.76 5.29
C SER A 25 0.74 11.48 4.48
N MET A 26 0.27 11.58 3.24
CA MET A 26 0.14 10.47 2.29
C MET A 26 1.50 9.80 2.06
N ARG A 27 2.56 10.60 1.82
CA ARG A 27 3.90 10.08 1.59
C ARG A 27 4.51 9.41 2.83
N ARG A 28 4.17 9.87 4.04
CA ARG A 28 4.55 9.19 5.28
C ARG A 28 3.77 7.90 5.51
N ARG A 29 2.48 7.87 5.16
CA ARG A 29 1.66 6.64 5.20
C ARG A 29 2.15 5.60 4.21
N ILE A 30 2.51 6.00 2.99
CA ILE A 30 3.11 5.12 1.98
C ILE A 30 4.43 4.52 2.49
N ARG A 31 5.26 5.30 3.20
CA ARG A 31 6.47 4.75 3.82
C ARG A 31 6.18 3.75 4.94
N LYS A 32 5.11 3.95 5.72
CA LYS A 32 4.67 3.01 6.76
C LYS A 32 3.98 1.76 6.19
N SER A 33 3.26 1.86 5.07
CA SER A 33 2.67 0.70 4.41
C SER A 33 3.66 -0.09 3.56
N ILE A 34 4.81 0.50 3.22
CA ILE A 34 5.97 -0.18 2.60
C ILE A 34 6.95 -0.69 3.69
N GLU A 35 6.62 -0.53 4.97
CA GLU A 35 7.39 -1.05 6.11
C GLU A 35 7.08 -2.53 6.39
N VAL A 36 6.36 -3.21 5.49
CA VAL A 36 6.52 -4.65 5.29
C VAL A 36 7.61 -4.77 4.22
N PRO A 37 8.87 -5.09 4.58
CA PRO A 37 9.88 -5.38 3.59
C PRO A 37 9.28 -6.43 2.65
N PRO A 38 9.24 -6.21 1.32
CA PRO A 38 8.84 -7.28 0.43
C PRO A 38 9.71 -8.49 0.77
N PRO A 39 9.11 -9.67 1.01
CA PRO A 39 9.87 -10.84 1.37
C PRO A 39 10.96 -11.00 0.31
N ARG A 40 12.22 -11.00 0.75
CA ARG A 40 13.37 -11.18 -0.13
C ARG A 40 13.38 -12.63 -0.58
N ILE A 41 12.52 -12.95 -1.54
CA ILE A 41 12.48 -14.25 -2.20
C ILE A 41 13.52 -14.19 -3.32
N ASP A 42 14.51 -15.06 -3.25
CA ASP A 42 15.51 -15.20 -4.31
C ASP A 42 15.10 -16.24 -5.37
N GLN A 43 15.90 -16.36 -6.43
CA GLN A 43 15.62 -17.29 -7.53
C GLN A 43 15.76 -18.77 -7.14
N ASP A 44 16.51 -19.07 -6.08
CA ASP A 44 16.64 -20.43 -5.58
C ASP A 44 15.46 -20.79 -4.64
N ASP A 45 14.89 -19.81 -3.94
CA ASP A 45 13.64 -19.94 -3.19
C ASP A 45 12.45 -20.24 -4.13
N ILE A 46 12.36 -19.53 -5.26
CA ILE A 46 11.34 -19.79 -6.29
C ILE A 46 11.44 -21.23 -6.78
N ARG A 47 12.64 -21.69 -7.14
CA ARG A 47 12.87 -23.07 -7.61
C ARG A 47 12.49 -24.10 -6.55
N ARG A 48 12.75 -23.81 -5.28
CA ARG A 48 12.37 -24.69 -4.17
C ARG A 48 10.86 -24.78 -3.99
N ILE A 49 10.12 -23.68 -4.18
CA ILE A 49 8.66 -23.69 -4.18
C ILE A 49 8.14 -24.53 -5.34
N GLU A 50 8.67 -24.35 -6.54
CA GLU A 50 8.26 -25.14 -7.72
C GLU A 50 8.50 -26.64 -7.53
N GLU A 51 9.63 -27.03 -6.95
CA GLU A 51 9.99 -28.44 -6.78
C GLU A 51 9.33 -29.10 -5.56
N LYS A 52 9.18 -28.38 -4.44
CA LYS A 52 8.76 -28.95 -3.14
C LYS A 52 7.43 -28.45 -2.63
N GLY A 53 6.83 -27.44 -3.28
CA GLY A 53 5.60 -26.80 -2.84
C GLY A 53 5.70 -26.10 -1.48
N SER A 54 6.90 -25.88 -0.96
CA SER A 54 7.12 -25.29 0.37
C SER A 54 8.45 -24.53 0.45
N LEU A 55 8.43 -23.43 1.19
CA LEU A 55 9.60 -22.61 1.49
C LEU A 55 9.72 -22.45 3.01
N LEU A 56 10.87 -22.84 3.55
CA LEU A 56 11.26 -22.52 4.91
C LEU A 56 12.09 -21.23 4.85
N THR A 57 11.65 -20.20 5.56
CA THR A 57 12.35 -18.93 5.70
C THR A 57 12.96 -18.82 7.08
N ASP A 58 14.13 -18.17 7.20
CA ASP A 58 14.84 -17.99 8.48
C ASP A 58 14.35 -16.77 9.29
N ASP A 59 13.19 -16.21 8.91
CA ASP A 59 12.60 -15.07 9.60
C ASP A 59 12.24 -15.47 11.05
N PRO A 60 12.77 -14.75 12.07
CA PRO A 60 12.51 -15.08 13.47
C PRO A 60 11.06 -14.84 13.88
N GLU A 61 10.30 -14.04 13.13
CA GLU A 61 8.91 -13.71 13.46
C GLU A 61 7.96 -14.70 12.76
N PRO A 62 7.08 -15.41 13.50
CA PRO A 62 6.12 -16.32 12.90
C PRO A 62 5.11 -15.56 12.04
N LEU A 63 4.60 -16.21 10.99
CA LEU A 63 3.53 -15.64 10.15
C LEU A 63 2.33 -15.22 11.00
N ASP A 64 1.85 -13.99 10.80
CA ASP A 64 0.64 -13.49 11.44
C ASP A 64 -0.60 -14.06 10.75
N LEU A 65 -1.09 -15.19 11.26
CA LEU A 65 -2.27 -15.88 10.73
C LEU A 65 -3.56 -15.06 10.88
N GLU A 66 -3.63 -14.16 11.86
CA GLU A 66 -4.81 -13.32 12.07
C GLU A 66 -4.88 -12.21 11.03
N GLN A 67 -3.73 -11.60 10.71
CA GLN A 67 -3.64 -10.65 9.62
C GLN A 67 -4.00 -11.30 8.27
N ILE A 68 -3.43 -12.47 7.98
CA ILE A 68 -3.68 -13.19 6.73
C ILE A 68 -5.17 -13.48 6.56
N GLY A 69 -5.83 -14.02 7.58
CA GLY A 69 -7.27 -14.32 7.49
C GLY A 69 -8.13 -13.09 7.23
N ARG A 70 -7.80 -11.94 7.86
CA ARG A 70 -8.52 -10.69 7.65
C ARG A 70 -8.36 -10.16 6.22
N GLU A 71 -7.16 -10.24 5.68
CA GLU A 71 -6.86 -9.82 4.30
C GLU A 71 -7.52 -10.76 3.28
N GLU A 72 -7.55 -12.07 3.54
CA GLU A 72 -8.27 -13.04 2.71
C GLU A 72 -9.78 -12.75 2.71
N ASP A 73 -10.38 -12.52 3.87
CA ASP A 73 -11.80 -12.17 3.97
C ASP A 73 -12.12 -10.89 3.19
N GLU A 74 -11.25 -9.87 3.27
CA GLU A 74 -11.39 -8.62 2.51
C GLU A 74 -11.28 -8.88 1.00
N PHE A 75 -10.25 -9.62 0.56
CA PHE A 75 -10.02 -9.99 -0.83
C PHE A 75 -11.19 -10.76 -1.43
N TRP A 76 -11.72 -11.76 -0.71
CA TRP A 76 -12.85 -12.58 -1.18
C TRP A 76 -14.20 -11.87 -1.08
N SER A 77 -14.30 -10.82 -0.26
CA SER A 77 -15.51 -9.99 -0.20
C SER A 77 -15.64 -9.01 -1.36
N GLU A 78 -14.55 -8.74 -2.09
CA GLU A 78 -14.53 -7.80 -3.20
C GLU A 78 -15.20 -8.38 -4.46
N THR A 79 -15.88 -7.51 -5.22
CA THR A 79 -16.45 -7.90 -6.52
C THR A 79 -15.34 -7.94 -7.56
N TRP A 80 -15.00 -9.14 -8.00
CA TRP A 80 -14.04 -9.36 -9.09
C TRP A 80 -14.73 -9.18 -10.44
N GLY A 81 -14.09 -8.46 -11.35
CA GLY A 81 -14.54 -8.35 -12.74
C GLY A 81 -14.48 -9.71 -13.45
N GLU A 82 -15.23 -9.85 -14.55
CA GLU A 82 -15.10 -11.02 -15.41
C GLU A 82 -13.67 -11.07 -15.98
N PRO A 83 -13.05 -12.26 -16.04
CA PRO A 83 -11.73 -12.42 -16.64
C PRO A 83 -11.78 -11.99 -18.10
N GLU A 84 -10.80 -11.19 -18.53
CA GLU A 84 -10.68 -10.79 -19.93
C GLU A 84 -10.47 -12.05 -20.79
N GLU A 85 -11.35 -12.25 -21.78
CA GLU A 85 -11.15 -13.29 -22.79
C GLU A 85 -9.94 -12.88 -23.64
N LEU A 86 -8.84 -13.62 -23.49
CA LEU A 86 -7.64 -13.45 -24.32
C LEU A 86 -7.97 -13.93 -25.75
N TYR A 87 -8.45 -13.00 -26.59
CA TYR A 87 -8.66 -13.17 -28.03
C TYR A 87 -7.38 -12.98 -28.85
#